data_AF-A0A3D4RKQ3-F1
#
_entry.id   AF-A0A3D4RKQ3-F1
#
_cell.length_a   1.000
_cell.length_b   1.000
_cell.length_c   1.000
_cell.angle_alpha   90.00
_cell.angle_beta   90.00
_cell.angle_gamma   90.00
#
_symmetry.space_group_name_H-M   'P 1'
#
loop_
_entity.id
_entity.type
_entity.pdbx_description
1 polymer ?
#
loop_
_entity_poly.entity_id
_entity_poly.type
_entity_poly.pdbx_seq_one_letter_code
_entity_poly.pdbx_strand_id
1 'polypeptide(L)'
;MKALESILAWVQENNPDLYNRYCMAKHEEEHGAHFDKAFATKAVAEMYHTAPDGSKRYGERWTIDEVKAAVEPFRGRMHDKDNYWDAYVAVHMWWHDLGRNYKQRDPNNYEAALIEDAVTWAFCDEDAPDGKIWHYIQSMK
;
A
#
# COMPACT_ATOMS: atom_id res chain seq x y z
N MET A 1 -28.99 -14.02 10.22
CA MET A 1 -28.11 -13.75 9.07
C MET A 1 -28.65 -12.65 8.18
N LYS A 2 -29.82 -12.77 7.52
CA LYS A 2 -30.37 -11.72 6.62
C LYS A 2 -30.41 -10.29 7.17
N ALA A 3 -30.74 -10.10 8.45
CA ALA A 3 -30.77 -8.78 9.07
C ALA A 3 -29.37 -8.15 9.18
N LEU A 4 -28.34 -8.93 9.51
CA LEU A 4 -26.95 -8.45 9.59
C LEU A 4 -26.41 -8.08 8.21
N GLU A 5 -26.66 -8.92 7.21
CA GLU A 5 -26.30 -8.65 5.82
C GLU A 5 -26.95 -7.34 5.31
N SER A 6 -28.22 -7.12 5.65
CA SER A 6 -28.94 -5.90 5.29
C SER A 6 -28.36 -4.66 5.97
N ILE A 7 -27.93 -4.77 7.24
CA ILE A 7 -27.26 -3.69 7.95
C ILE A 7 -25.91 -3.38 7.32
N LEU A 8 -25.09 -4.39 7.03
CA LEU A 8 -23.78 -4.19 6.41
C LEU A 8 -23.89 -3.54 5.03
N ALA A 9 -24.84 -3.99 4.20
CA ALA A 9 -25.10 -3.37 2.90
C ALA A 9 -25.54 -1.91 3.04
N TRP A 10 -26.42 -1.61 3.99
CA TRP A 10 -26.83 -0.23 4.26
C TRP A 10 -25.66 0.64 4.73
N VAL A 11 -24.79 0.14 5.62
CA VAL A 11 -23.60 0.87 6.07
C VAL A 11 -22.62 1.08 4.92
N GLN A 12 -22.39 0.09 4.07
CA GLN A 12 -21.53 0.22 2.90
C GLN A 12 -22.02 1.35 1.97
N GLU A 13 -23.33 1.49 1.78
CA GLU A 13 -23.93 2.51 0.92
C GLU A 13 -23.94 3.91 1.58
N ASN A 14 -24.26 3.98 2.88
CA ASN A 14 -24.52 5.25 3.58
C ASN A 14 -23.31 5.78 4.37
N ASN A 15 -22.35 4.92 4.71
CA ASN A 15 -21.12 5.27 5.41
C ASN A 15 -19.97 4.33 4.98
N PRO A 16 -19.48 4.47 3.73
CA PRO A 16 -18.46 3.59 3.17
C PRO A 16 -17.14 3.62 3.96
N ASP A 17 -16.81 4.73 4.63
CA ASP A 17 -15.61 4.82 5.47
C ASP A 17 -15.72 3.95 6.70
N LEU A 18 -16.87 3.95 7.38
CA LEU A 18 -17.12 3.05 8.51
C LEU A 18 -17.11 1.58 8.07
N TYR A 19 -17.72 1.28 6.93
CA TYR A 19 -17.68 -0.07 6.36
C TYR A 19 -16.24 -0.51 6.07
N ASN A 20 -15.45 0.36 5.44
CA ASN A 20 -14.05 0.08 5.12
C ASN A 20 -13.21 -0.14 6.39
N ARG A 21 -13.36 0.72 7.40
CA ARG A 21 -12.67 0.55 8.70
C ARG A 21 -13.06 -0.77 9.37
N TYR A 22 -14.34 -1.14 9.33
CA TYR A 22 -14.79 -2.43 9.84
C TYR A 22 -14.13 -3.61 9.09
N CYS A 23 -14.12 -3.58 7.75
CA CYS A 23 -13.48 -4.62 6.94
C CYS A 23 -11.98 -4.73 7.23
N MET A 24 -11.29 -3.59 7.36
CA MET A 24 -9.86 -3.59 7.70
C MET A 24 -9.60 -4.13 9.10
N ALA A 25 -10.36 -3.70 10.10
CA ALA A 25 -10.21 -4.21 11.47
C ALA A 25 -10.46 -5.74 11.54
N LYS A 26 -11.42 -6.25 10.78
CA LYS A 26 -11.68 -7.70 10.68
C LYS A 26 -10.57 -8.45 9.96
N HIS A 27 -10.04 -7.89 8.88
CA HIS A 27 -8.87 -8.46 8.21
C HIS A 27 -7.67 -8.55 9.15
N GLU A 28 -7.38 -7.47 9.90
CA GLU A 28 -6.28 -7.43 10.85
C GLU A 28 -6.45 -8.46 11.98
N GLU A 29 -7.67 -8.64 12.49
CA GLU A 29 -8.00 -9.64 13.51
C GLU A 29 -7.75 -11.09 13.01
N GLU A 30 -8.07 -11.37 11.74
CA GLU A 30 -8.02 -12.72 11.17
C GLU A 30 -6.67 -13.07 10.53
N HIS A 31 -5.97 -12.09 9.97
CA HIS A 31 -4.79 -12.27 9.12
C HIS A 31 -3.56 -11.47 9.59
N GLY A 32 -3.71 -10.63 10.61
CA GLY A 32 -2.67 -9.71 11.06
C GLY A 32 -2.62 -8.42 10.24
N ALA A 33 -1.73 -7.51 10.65
CA ALA A 33 -1.55 -6.19 10.06
C ALA A 33 -0.79 -6.22 8.73
N HIS A 34 -1.21 -7.08 7.80
CA HIS A 34 -0.56 -7.27 6.51
C HIS A 34 -1.57 -7.33 5.38
N PHE A 35 -1.24 -6.74 4.24
CA PHE A 35 -2.13 -6.71 3.10
C PHE A 35 -2.26 -8.10 2.46
N ASP A 36 -3.47 -8.39 2.00
CA ASP A 36 -3.70 -9.39 0.97
C ASP A 36 -3.88 -8.71 -0.40
N LYS A 37 -4.19 -9.52 -1.42
CA LYS A 37 -4.48 -9.01 -2.77
C LYS A 37 -5.61 -7.98 -2.79
N ALA A 38 -6.73 -8.25 -2.11
CA ALA A 38 -7.92 -7.42 -2.22
C ALA A 38 -7.70 -6.04 -1.57
N PHE A 39 -7.14 -6.02 -0.36
CA PHE A 39 -6.85 -4.77 0.35
C PHE A 39 -5.70 -4.00 -0.31
N ALA A 40 -4.65 -4.67 -0.79
CA ALA A 40 -3.54 -3.99 -1.47
C ALA A 40 -3.99 -3.34 -2.78
N THR A 41 -4.70 -4.08 -3.63
CA THR A 41 -5.19 -3.55 -4.92
C THR A 41 -6.14 -2.39 -4.72
N LYS A 42 -7.03 -2.46 -3.72
CA LYS A 42 -7.90 -1.34 -3.36
C LYS A 42 -7.09 -0.14 -2.87
N ALA A 43 -6.15 -0.35 -1.94
CA ALA A 43 -5.33 0.72 -1.39
C ALA A 43 -4.55 1.44 -2.50
N VAL A 44 -3.89 0.70 -3.40
CA VAL A 44 -3.14 1.28 -4.52
C VAL A 44 -4.07 1.98 -5.51
N ALA A 45 -5.23 1.42 -5.84
CA ALA A 45 -6.20 2.08 -6.73
C ALA A 45 -6.67 3.46 -6.22
N GLU A 46 -6.71 3.65 -4.91
CA GLU A 46 -7.09 4.91 -4.26
C GLU A 46 -5.93 5.91 -4.16
N MET A 47 -4.67 5.46 -4.29
CA MET A 47 -3.51 6.35 -4.26
C MET A 47 -3.50 7.27 -5.48
N TYR A 48 -3.05 8.52 -5.26
CA TYR A 48 -2.91 9.48 -6.34
C TYR A 48 -1.84 10.52 -6.07
N HIS A 49 -1.35 11.12 -7.16
CA HIS A 49 -0.55 12.34 -7.09
C HIS A 49 -1.00 13.35 -8.15
N THR A 50 -0.76 14.63 -7.91
CA THR A 50 -1.10 15.70 -8.86
C THR A 50 0.10 15.98 -9.75
N ALA A 51 -0.04 15.76 -11.07
CA ALA A 51 0.97 16.02 -12.08
C ALA A 51 1.19 17.54 -12.29
N PRO A 52 2.30 17.97 -12.96
CA PRO A 52 2.59 19.40 -13.15
C PRO A 52 1.53 20.17 -13.94
N ASP A 53 0.78 19.46 -14.78
CA ASP A 53 -0.35 20.01 -15.55
C ASP A 53 -1.67 20.09 -14.74
N GLY A 54 -1.63 19.76 -13.45
CA GLY A 54 -2.78 19.74 -12.55
C GLY A 54 -3.65 18.48 -12.65
N SER A 55 -3.35 17.56 -13.58
CA SER A 55 -4.08 16.29 -13.67
C SER A 55 -3.73 15.37 -12.50
N LYS A 56 -4.70 14.57 -12.04
CA LYS A 56 -4.44 13.53 -11.03
C LYS A 56 -4.09 12.21 -11.71
N ARG A 57 -2.99 11.61 -11.27
CA ARG A 57 -2.58 10.24 -11.67
C ARG A 57 -2.89 9.30 -10.52
N TYR A 58 -3.67 8.27 -10.82
CA TYR A 58 -4.17 7.31 -9.85
C TYR A 58 -3.58 5.93 -10.09
N GLY A 59 -3.53 5.12 -9.03
CA GLY A 59 -3.47 3.68 -9.17
C GLY A 59 -2.08 3.12 -9.47
N GLU A 60 -2.12 1.88 -9.96
CA GLU A 60 -0.95 1.05 -10.19
C GLU A 60 -0.02 1.66 -11.26
N ARG A 61 1.28 1.65 -10.96
CA ARG A 61 2.35 1.88 -11.93
C ARG A 61 3.01 0.58 -12.38
N TRP A 62 3.24 -0.33 -11.44
CA TRP A 62 3.88 -1.62 -11.69
C TRP A 62 2.96 -2.73 -11.25
N THR A 63 2.87 -3.79 -12.04
CA THR A 63 2.16 -5.00 -11.67
C THR A 63 2.77 -5.65 -10.44
N ILE A 64 2.00 -6.49 -9.75
CA ILE A 64 2.51 -7.26 -8.61
C ILE A 64 3.74 -8.11 -8.97
N ASP A 65 3.84 -8.64 -10.19
CA ASP A 65 4.97 -9.48 -10.59
C ASP A 65 6.23 -8.65 -10.87
N GLU A 66 6.09 -7.43 -11.39
CA GLU A 66 7.20 -6.48 -11.50
C GLU A 66 7.68 -6.04 -10.11
N VAL A 67 6.77 -5.76 -9.17
CA VAL A 67 7.15 -5.43 -7.79
C VAL A 67 7.87 -6.61 -7.12
N LYS A 68 7.34 -7.83 -7.24
CA LYS A 68 7.99 -9.03 -6.68
C LYS A 68 9.42 -9.16 -7.19
N ALA A 69 9.62 -9.06 -8.51
CA ALA A 69 10.93 -9.16 -9.11
C ALA A 69 11.89 -8.07 -8.62
N ALA A 70 11.42 -6.84 -8.46
CA ALA A 70 12.22 -5.73 -7.98
C ALA A 70 12.54 -5.80 -6.48
N VAL A 71 11.64 -6.39 -5.68
CA VAL A 71 11.77 -6.50 -4.21
C VAL A 71 12.54 -7.77 -3.80
N GLU A 72 12.59 -8.79 -4.66
CA GLU A 72 13.25 -10.08 -4.37
C GLU A 72 14.68 -9.94 -3.79
N PRO A 73 15.56 -9.06 -4.32
CA PRO A 73 16.90 -8.89 -3.77
C PRO A 73 16.94 -8.41 -2.31
N PHE A 74 15.85 -7.82 -1.81
CA PHE A 74 15.75 -7.30 -0.44
C PHE A 74 15.08 -8.28 0.53
N ARG A 75 14.60 -9.45 0.09
CA ARG A 75 13.82 -10.37 0.95
C ARG A 75 14.58 -10.81 2.20
N GLY A 76 15.90 -10.96 2.12
CA GLY A 76 16.74 -11.28 3.29
C GLY A 76 16.85 -10.17 4.33
N ARG A 77 16.35 -8.95 4.04
CA ARG A 77 16.33 -7.79 4.93
C ARG A 77 14.93 -7.44 5.46
N MET A 78 13.88 -8.06 4.91
CA MET A 78 12.49 -7.85 5.35
C MET A 78 12.16 -8.79 6.51
N HIS A 79 11.16 -8.47 7.32
CA HIS A 79 10.69 -9.41 8.34
C HIS A 79 9.95 -10.59 7.71
N ASP A 80 10.00 -11.77 8.33
CA ASP A 80 9.41 -13.01 7.79
C ASP A 80 7.90 -12.91 7.51
N LYS A 81 7.20 -12.01 8.21
CA LYS A 81 5.76 -11.78 8.03
C LYS A 81 5.46 -10.83 6.86
N ASP A 82 6.41 -10.00 6.47
CA ASP A 82 6.24 -9.05 5.37
C ASP A 82 6.09 -9.78 4.05
N ASN A 83 5.02 -9.46 3.34
CA ASN A 83 4.67 -10.13 2.10
C ASN A 83 4.76 -9.20 0.89
N TYR A 84 4.65 -9.76 -0.31
CA TYR A 84 4.77 -8.97 -1.54
C TYR A 84 3.60 -7.98 -1.76
N TRP A 85 2.45 -8.19 -1.12
CA TRP A 85 1.35 -7.22 -1.14
C TRP A 85 1.64 -6.02 -0.24
N ASP A 86 2.30 -6.22 0.91
CA ASP A 86 2.83 -5.11 1.71
C ASP A 86 3.81 -4.28 0.88
N ALA A 87 4.76 -4.96 0.21
CA ALA A 87 5.74 -4.31 -0.65
C ALA A 87 5.10 -3.60 -1.84
N TYR A 88 4.06 -4.19 -2.44
CA TYR A 88 3.28 -3.58 -3.50
C TYR A 88 2.63 -2.28 -3.07
N VAL A 89 2.04 -2.23 -1.87
CA VAL A 89 1.48 -1.00 -1.31
C VAL A 89 2.58 0.01 -1.01
N ALA A 90 3.67 -0.41 -0.38
CA ALA A 90 4.79 0.46 -0.01
C ALA A 90 5.42 1.16 -1.22
N VAL A 91 5.73 0.40 -2.29
CA VAL A 91 6.35 0.91 -3.51
C VAL A 91 5.44 1.91 -4.22
N HIS A 92 4.14 1.63 -4.33
CA HIS A 92 3.19 2.55 -4.96
C HIS A 92 2.98 3.82 -4.14
N MET A 93 2.88 3.70 -2.81
CA MET A 93 2.80 4.85 -1.91
C MET A 93 4.03 5.74 -2.08
N TRP A 94 5.23 5.16 -2.02
CA TRP A 94 6.48 5.90 -2.20
C TRP A 94 6.57 6.57 -3.57
N TRP A 95 6.07 5.91 -4.61
CA TRP A 95 6.03 6.47 -5.95
C TRP A 95 5.06 7.66 -6.07
N HIS A 96 3.86 7.55 -5.51
CA HIS A 96 2.91 8.65 -5.53
C HIS A 96 3.43 9.87 -4.76
N ASP A 97 4.09 9.66 -3.62
CA ASP A 97 4.58 10.75 -2.78
C ASP A 97 5.88 11.37 -3.30
N LEU A 98 6.85 10.53 -3.69
CA LEU A 98 8.22 10.96 -3.98
C LEU A 98 8.67 10.72 -5.42
N GLY A 99 7.90 10.00 -6.24
CA GLY A 99 8.31 9.58 -7.58
C GLY A 99 8.76 10.72 -8.49
N ARG A 100 8.17 11.91 -8.35
CA ARG A 100 8.63 13.12 -9.05
C ARG A 100 10.03 13.53 -8.64
N ASN A 101 10.32 13.53 -7.34
CA ASN A 101 11.60 13.99 -6.79
C ASN A 101 12.74 13.06 -7.27
N TYR A 102 12.49 11.75 -7.23
CA TYR A 102 13.41 10.75 -7.78
C TYR A 102 13.64 10.95 -9.28
N LYS A 103 12.56 11.10 -10.06
CA LYS A 103 12.65 11.33 -11.51
C LYS A 103 13.35 12.65 -11.87
N GLN A 104 13.26 13.68 -11.04
CA GLN A 104 13.98 14.95 -11.27
C GLN A 104 15.48 14.82 -11.03
N ARG A 105 15.90 13.97 -10.08
CA ARG A 105 17.31 13.74 -9.74
C ARG A 105 18.00 12.84 -10.75
N ASP A 106 17.34 11.76 -11.17
CA ASP A 106 17.86 10.82 -12.19
C ASP A 106 16.74 10.34 -13.13
N PRO A 107 16.40 11.12 -14.17
CA PRO A 107 15.29 10.81 -15.06
C PRO A 107 15.37 9.45 -15.75
N ASN A 108 16.58 8.91 -15.91
CA ASN A 108 16.83 7.70 -16.70
C ASN A 108 16.92 6.44 -15.85
N ASN A 109 17.19 6.55 -14.54
CA ASN A 109 17.43 5.37 -13.70
C ASN A 109 16.92 5.48 -12.25
N TYR A 110 15.90 6.31 -12.01
CA TYR A 110 15.41 6.54 -10.65
C TYR A 110 14.64 5.38 -10.00
N GLU A 111 14.12 4.42 -10.77
CA GLU A 111 13.19 3.41 -10.26
C GLU A 111 13.83 2.49 -9.22
N ALA A 112 15.06 2.04 -9.46
CA ALA A 112 15.77 1.15 -8.54
C ALA A 112 15.97 1.81 -7.16
N ALA A 113 16.44 3.06 -7.14
CA ALA A 113 16.63 3.82 -5.90
C ALA A 113 15.30 4.09 -5.18
N LEU A 114 14.24 4.38 -5.93
CA LEU A 114 12.90 4.60 -5.35
C LEU A 114 12.39 3.33 -4.67
N ILE A 115 12.51 2.17 -5.32
CA ILE A 115 12.05 0.89 -4.78
C ILE A 115 12.91 0.48 -3.57
N GLU A 116 14.23 0.63 -3.65
CA GLU A 116 15.13 0.35 -2.53
C GLU A 116 14.79 1.18 -1.29
N ASP A 117 14.56 2.49 -1.46
CA ASP A 117 14.22 3.37 -0.34
C ASP A 117 12.82 3.06 0.20
N ALA A 118 11.85 2.74 -0.66
CA ALA A 118 10.51 2.33 -0.24
C ALA A 118 10.56 1.06 0.64
N VAL A 119 11.29 0.03 0.19
CA VAL A 119 11.45 -1.23 0.91
C VAL A 119 12.22 -1.04 2.21
N THR A 120 13.32 -0.28 2.16
CA THR A 120 14.16 -0.03 3.34
C THR A 120 13.39 0.73 4.40
N TRP A 121 12.65 1.79 4.01
CA TRP A 121 11.82 2.54 4.94
C TRP A 121 10.66 1.69 5.49
N ALA A 122 10.07 0.82 4.67
CA ALA A 122 8.93 0.01 5.04
C ALA A 122 9.27 -1.15 5.99
N PHE A 123 10.37 -1.85 5.73
CA PHE A 123 10.62 -3.19 6.26
C PHE A 123 11.97 -3.37 6.95
N CYS A 124 12.86 -2.38 6.91
CA CYS A 124 14.19 -2.46 7.54
C CYS A 124 14.32 -1.51 8.74
N ASP A 125 13.20 -1.09 9.32
CA ASP A 125 13.13 -0.21 10.48
C ASP A 125 12.90 -1.06 11.74
N GLU A 126 13.97 -1.34 12.49
CA GLU A 126 13.94 -2.20 13.69
C GLU A 126 13.05 -1.64 14.82
N ASP A 127 12.79 -0.32 14.79
CA ASP A 127 11.96 0.36 15.78
C ASP A 127 10.47 0.40 15.37
N ALA A 128 10.15 -0.01 14.15
CA ALA A 128 8.78 0.00 13.66
C ALA A 128 7.94 -1.17 14.21
N PRO A 129 6.64 -0.96 14.45
CA PRO A 129 5.75 -2.07 14.76
C PRO A 129 5.59 -3.00 13.54
N ASP A 130 5.27 -4.27 13.83
CA ASP A 130 4.79 -5.23 12.84
C ASP A 130 3.66 -4.62 12.00
N GLY A 131 3.67 -4.84 10.69
CA GLY A 131 2.67 -4.24 9.81
C GLY A 131 2.77 -2.72 9.63
N LYS A 132 3.97 -2.14 9.70
CA LYS A 132 4.22 -0.69 9.54
C LYS A 132 3.40 -0.04 8.41
N ILE A 133 3.42 -0.63 7.21
CA ILE A 133 2.73 -0.10 6.03
C ILE A 133 1.22 -0.19 6.16
N TRP A 134 0.70 -1.27 6.74
CA TRP A 134 -0.73 -1.42 7.03
C TRP A 134 -1.23 -0.31 7.97
N HIS A 135 -0.51 -0.05 9.06
CA HIS A 135 -0.87 1.02 10.00
C HIS A 135 -0.68 2.41 9.40
N TYR A 136 0.36 2.62 8.60
CA TYR A 136 0.61 3.90 7.95
C TYR A 136 -0.52 4.28 6.99
N ILE A 137 -0.91 3.38 6.09
CA ILE A 137 -1.98 3.64 5.12
C ILE A 137 -3.32 3.93 5.81
N GLN A 138 -3.60 3.27 6.93
CA GLN A 138 -4.80 3.55 7.72
C GLN A 138 -4.79 4.93 8.38
N SER A 139 -3.61 5.40 8.78
CA SER A 139 -3.44 6.68 9.48
C SER A 139 -3.56 7.89 8.55
N MET A 140 -3.40 7.68 7.24
CA MET A 140 -3.44 8.74 6.23
C MET A 140 -4.84 8.98 5.63
N LYS A 141 -5.88 8.29 6.15
CA LYS A 141 -7.27 8.37 5.67
C LYS A 141 -8.20 9.17 6.59
#